data_AF-A0A2M8LCU7-F1
#
_entry.id   AF-A0A2M8LCU7-F1
#
_cell.length_a   1.000
_cell.length_b   1.000
_cell.length_c   1.000
_cell.angle_alpha   90.00
_cell.angle_beta   90.00
_cell.angle_gamma   90.00
#
_symmetry.space_group_name_H-M   'P 1'
#
loop_
_entity.id
_entity.type
_entity.pdbx_description
1 polymer ?
#
loop_
_entity_poly.entity_id
_entity_poly.type
_entity_poly.pdbx_seq_one_letter_code
_entity_poly.pdbx_strand_id
1 'polypeptide(L)'
;MKKDTLIPIVLVVLLTLLLEPFGFMPSMAMMTLLVVVTVLFLIFALFAWREKGQDEREEIHIHKADRFGFLAGMVILVIGILSDYLFMHEVSRILVTSLIVMVIAKAIALSYSRRHN
;
A
#
# COMPACT_ATOMS: atom_id res chain seq x y z
N MET A 1 -5.20 -9.99 17.60
CA MET A 1 -4.75 -9.22 16.41
C MET A 1 -5.31 -7.82 16.51
N LYS A 2 -4.45 -6.83 16.76
CA LYS A 2 -4.86 -5.42 16.93
C LYS A 2 -5.43 -4.92 15.58
N LYS A 3 -6.46 -4.06 15.60
CA LYS A 3 -7.22 -3.58 14.43
C LYS A 3 -6.33 -3.03 13.28
N ASP A 4 -5.10 -2.64 13.61
CA ASP A 4 -4.11 -2.04 12.71
C ASP A 4 -3.57 -3.00 11.63
N THR A 5 -3.64 -4.32 11.82
CA THR A 5 -3.22 -5.30 10.79
C THR A 5 -4.31 -5.61 9.77
N LEU A 6 -5.57 -5.24 10.01
CA LEU A 6 -6.67 -5.56 9.10
C LEU A 6 -6.58 -4.79 7.79
N ILE A 7 -6.26 -3.49 7.85
CA ILE A 7 -6.15 -2.61 6.68
C ILE A 7 -5.09 -3.10 5.68
N PRO A 8 -3.82 -3.37 6.07
CA PRO A 8 -2.83 -3.85 5.13
C PRO A 8 -3.17 -5.23 4.56
N ILE A 9 -3.79 -6.12 5.34
CA ILE A 9 -4.24 -7.43 4.83
C ILE A 9 -5.31 -7.25 3.75
N VAL A 10 -6.34 -6.44 4.02
CA VAL A 10 -7.39 -6.15 3.04
C VAL A 10 -6.81 -5.50 1.79
N LEU A 11 -5.87 -4.56 1.94
CA LEU A 11 -5.20 -3.91 0.82
C LEU A 11 -4.42 -4.92 -0.04
N VAL A 12 -3.67 -5.84 0.59
CA VAL A 12 -2.94 -6.89 -0.13
C VAL A 12 -3.90 -7.81 -0.89
N VAL A 13 -5.00 -8.24 -0.27
CA VAL A 13 -6.00 -9.09 -0.93
C VAL A 13 -6.58 -8.39 -2.17
N LEU A 14 -6.93 -7.11 -2.05
CA LEU A 14 -7.48 -6.34 -3.17
C LEU A 14 -6.46 -6.09 -4.29
N LEU A 15 -5.20 -5.81 -3.95
CA LEU A 15 -4.12 -5.71 -4.94
C LEU A 15 -3.88 -7.03 -5.65
N THR A 16 -4.02 -8.15 -4.95
CA THR A 16 -3.89 -9.48 -5.55
C THR A 16 -5.04 -9.76 -6.53
N LEU A 17 -6.25 -9.29 -6.23
CA LEU A 17 -7.39 -9.36 -7.16
C LEU A 17 -7.17 -8.51 -8.42
N LEU A 18 -6.46 -7.38 -8.30
CA LEU A 18 -6.11 -6.51 -9.43
C LEU A 18 -5.14 -7.19 -10.42
N LEU A 19 -4.46 -8.27 -10.01
CA LEU A 19 -3.62 -9.07 -10.91
C LEU A 19 -4.42 -10.06 -11.77
N GLU A 20 -5.75 -10.03 -11.68
CA GLU A 20 -6.67 -10.94 -12.37
C GLU A 20 -6.29 -12.43 -12.21
N PRO A 21 -6.15 -12.96 -10.98
CA PRO A 21 -5.72 -14.34 -10.76
C PRO A 21 -6.69 -15.38 -11.35
N PHE A 22 -7.94 -14.98 -11.62
CA PHE A 22 -9.00 -15.82 -12.19
C PHE A 22 -9.22 -15.60 -13.69
N GLY A 23 -8.44 -14.73 -14.34
CA GLY A 23 -8.35 -14.59 -15.80
C GLY A 23 -9.57 -14.01 -16.54
N PHE A 24 -10.63 -13.60 -15.84
CA PHE A 24 -11.80 -12.96 -16.44
C PHE A 24 -12.40 -11.91 -15.50
N MET A 25 -12.01 -10.64 -15.64
CA MET A 25 -12.67 -9.52 -14.99
C MET A 25 -13.24 -8.54 -16.04
N PRO A 26 -14.55 -8.22 -16.00
CA PRO A 26 -15.12 -7.19 -16.88
C PRO A 26 -14.47 -5.82 -16.63
N SER A 27 -14.29 -5.01 -17.68
CA SER A 27 -13.64 -3.69 -17.59
C SER A 27 -14.27 -2.75 -16.54
N MET A 28 -15.59 -2.83 -16.34
CA MET A 28 -16.29 -2.08 -15.28
C MET A 28 -15.91 -2.53 -13.86
N ALA A 29 -15.72 -3.84 -13.65
CA ALA A 29 -15.29 -4.39 -12.37
C ALA A 29 -13.84 -3.99 -12.06
N MET A 30 -12.98 -3.97 -13.08
CA MET A 30 -11.59 -3.54 -12.98
C MET A 30 -11.48 -2.07 -12.55
N MET A 31 -12.22 -1.17 -13.20
CA MET A 31 -12.26 0.25 -12.82
C MET A 31 -12.75 0.44 -11.37
N THR A 32 -13.80 -0.27 -10.98
CA THR A 32 -14.36 -0.18 -9.63
C THR A 32 -13.35 -0.65 -8.59
N LEU A 33 -12.69 -1.78 -8.85
CA LEU A 33 -11.64 -2.32 -7.98
C LEU A 33 -10.48 -1.34 -7.84
N LEU A 34 -10.05 -0.71 -8.94
CA LEU A 34 -8.97 0.28 -8.95
C LEU A 34 -9.32 1.50 -8.07
N VAL A 35 -10.55 2.00 -8.16
CA VAL A 35 -11.03 3.10 -7.29
C VAL A 35 -11.02 2.67 -5.83
N VAL A 36 -11.54 1.49 -5.50
CA VAL A 36 -11.56 0.96 -4.12
C VAL A 36 -10.15 0.80 -3.56
N VAL A 37 -9.23 0.24 -4.36
CA VAL A 37 -7.81 0.10 -3.99
C VAL A 37 -7.18 1.47 -3.73
N THR A 38 -7.43 2.45 -4.60
CA THR A 38 -6.92 3.82 -4.44
C THR A 38 -7.43 4.47 -3.15
N VAL A 39 -8.72 4.34 -2.84
CA VAL A 39 -9.30 4.90 -1.61
C VAL A 39 -8.72 4.22 -0.37
N LEU A 40 -8.64 2.90 -0.35
CA LEU A 40 -8.06 2.16 0.78
C LEU A 40 -6.56 2.42 0.95
N PHE A 41 -5.85 2.61 -0.17
CA PHE A 41 -4.47 3.04 -0.15
C PHE A 41 -4.31 4.41 0.51
N LEU A 42 -5.14 5.40 0.16
CA LEU A 42 -5.10 6.72 0.79
C LEU A 42 -5.40 6.64 2.29
N ILE A 43 -6.35 5.79 2.69
CA ILE A 43 -6.63 5.54 4.10
C ILE A 43 -5.40 4.93 4.80
N PHE A 44 -4.77 3.92 4.20
CA PHE A 44 -3.55 3.31 4.72
C PHE A 44 -2.40 4.33 4.83
N ALA A 45 -2.23 5.19 3.82
CA ALA A 45 -1.25 6.26 3.81
C ALA A 45 -1.48 7.26 4.97
N LEU A 46 -2.73 7.64 5.23
CA LEU A 46 -3.10 8.50 6.36
C LEU A 46 -2.79 7.84 7.72
N PHE A 47 -3.03 6.54 7.85
CA PHE A 47 -2.66 5.79 9.07
C PHE A 47 -1.14 5.72 9.23
N ALA A 48 -0.40 5.40 8.17
CA ALA A 48 1.06 5.38 8.17
C ALA A 48 1.66 6.77 8.50
N TRP A 49 0.99 7.84 8.09
CA TRP A 49 1.38 9.22 8.44
C TRP A 49 1.17 9.54 9.93
N ARG A 50 0.06 9.07 10.53
CA ARG A 50 -0.33 9.42 11.91
C ARG A 50 0.41 8.65 12.99
N GLU A 51 1.24 7.68 12.63
CA GLU A 51 2.04 6.93 13.60
C GLU A 51 2.97 7.90 14.38
N LYS A 52 2.96 7.89 15.71
CA LYS A 52 3.83 8.75 16.53
C LYS A 52 5.09 7.97 16.93
N GLY A 53 6.27 8.56 16.74
CA GLY A 53 7.53 7.99 17.23
C GLY A 53 7.66 8.18 18.75
N GLN A 54 8.19 7.17 19.46
CA GLN A 54 8.48 7.23 20.88
C GLN A 54 9.95 7.66 21.11
N ASP A 55 10.23 8.98 21.10
CA ASP A 55 11.47 9.65 21.62
C ASP A 55 12.85 9.20 21.05
N GLU A 56 14.03 9.85 21.17
CA GLU A 56 14.45 11.23 21.49
C GLU A 56 15.33 11.76 20.32
N ARG A 57 14.92 12.86 19.69
CA ARG A 57 15.66 13.75 18.74
C ARG A 57 16.24 13.17 17.43
N GLU A 58 17.03 12.10 17.42
CA GLU A 58 17.70 11.63 16.18
C GLU A 58 16.92 10.51 15.48
N GLU A 59 16.32 9.58 16.25
CA GLU A 59 15.36 8.59 15.75
C GLU A 59 14.14 9.23 15.08
N ILE A 60 13.73 10.43 15.52
CA ILE A 60 12.60 11.16 14.95
C ILE A 60 12.86 11.53 13.48
N HIS A 61 14.07 11.96 13.14
CA HIS A 61 14.40 12.36 11.77
C HIS A 61 14.53 11.15 10.85
N ILE A 62 15.14 10.05 11.34
CA ILE A 62 15.28 8.80 10.59
C ILE A 62 13.90 8.15 10.36
N HIS A 63 13.04 8.06 11.39
CA HIS A 63 11.70 7.52 11.24
C HIS A 63 10.80 8.38 10.37
N LYS A 64 10.95 9.71 10.39
CA LYS A 64 10.23 10.59 9.46
C LYS A 64 10.70 10.37 8.03
N ALA A 65 12.01 10.38 7.78
CA ALA A 65 12.55 10.16 6.43
C ALA A 65 12.12 8.81 5.84
N ASP A 66 12.16 7.74 6.64
CA ASP A 66 11.68 6.41 6.24
C ASP A 66 10.18 6.40 5.88
N ARG A 67 9.35 7.10 6.67
CA ARG A 67 7.91 7.23 6.37
C ARG A 67 7.64 8.03 5.12
N PHE A 68 8.35 9.14 4.92
CA PHE A 68 8.23 9.95 3.71
C PHE A 68 8.66 9.17 2.47
N GLY A 69 9.78 8.45 2.54
CA GLY A 69 10.25 7.60 1.44
C GLY A 69 9.26 6.49 1.10
N PHE A 70 8.72 5.82 2.12
CA PHE A 70 7.70 4.79 1.95
C PHE A 70 6.43 5.36 1.30
N LEU A 71 5.91 6.48 1.80
CA LEU A 71 4.70 7.11 1.25
C LEU A 71 4.92 7.62 -0.16
N ALA A 72 6.04 8.29 -0.44
CA ALA A 72 6.37 8.78 -1.77
C ALA A 72 6.46 7.62 -2.78
N GLY A 73 7.15 6.53 -2.41
CA GLY A 73 7.25 5.34 -3.25
C GLY A 73 5.88 4.72 -3.54
N MET A 74 5.03 4.56 -2.53
CA MET A 74 3.70 4.02 -2.76
C MET A 74 2.80 4.94 -3.59
N VAL A 75 2.87 6.27 -3.39
CA VAL A 75 2.10 7.23 -4.20
C VAL A 75 2.52 7.14 -5.67
N ILE A 76 3.83 7.07 -5.95
CA ILE A 76 4.34 6.90 -7.32
C ILE A 76 3.83 5.59 -7.93
N LEU A 77 3.85 4.48 -7.18
CA LEU A 77 3.34 3.20 -7.66
C LEU A 77 1.83 3.26 -7.99
N VAL A 78 1.03 3.91 -7.14
CA VAL A 78 -0.41 4.08 -7.39
C VAL A 78 -0.67 4.95 -8.61
N ILE A 79 0.07 6.06 -8.76
CA ILE A 79 -0.01 6.91 -9.96
C ILE A 79 0.38 6.12 -11.21
N GLY A 80 1.42 5.28 -11.13
CA GLY A 80 1.83 4.41 -12.23
C GLY A 80 0.73 3.43 -12.63
N ILE A 81 0.13 2.72 -11.66
CA ILE A 81 -0.98 1.79 -11.91
C ILE A 81 -2.19 2.52 -12.54
N LEU A 82 -2.52 3.71 -12.04
CA LEU A 82 -3.58 4.55 -12.61
C LEU A 82 -3.27 4.96 -14.05
N SER A 83 -2.02 5.37 -14.31
CA SER A 83 -1.59 5.79 -15.64
C SER A 83 -1.61 4.63 -16.63
N ASP A 84 -1.07 3.47 -16.26
CA ASP A 84 -1.09 2.25 -17.10
C ASP A 84 -2.52 1.89 -17.50
N TYR A 85 -3.44 1.88 -16.53
CA TYR A 85 -4.84 1.57 -16.82
C TYR A 85 -5.53 2.64 -17.67
N LEU A 86 -5.22 3.92 -17.47
CA LEU A 86 -5.84 5.02 -18.23
C LEU A 86 -5.36 5.08 -19.68
N PHE A 87 -4.08 4.80 -19.95
CA PHE A 87 -3.50 4.93 -21.29
C PHE A 87 -3.46 3.62 -22.07
N MET A 88 -3.20 2.50 -21.40
CA MET A 88 -3.04 1.19 -22.04
C MET A 88 -4.21 0.25 -21.79
N HIS A 89 -5.14 0.60 -20.88
CA HIS A 89 -6.23 -0.28 -20.42
C HIS A 89 -5.75 -1.64 -19.90
N GLU A 90 -4.47 -1.71 -19.53
CA GLU A 90 -3.81 -2.85 -18.93
C GLU A 90 -3.16 -2.41 -17.63
N VAL A 91 -3.11 -3.30 -16.64
CA VAL A 91 -2.42 -3.02 -15.38
C VAL A 91 -1.07 -3.74 -15.37
N SER A 92 0.01 -2.98 -15.22
CA SER A 92 1.34 -3.56 -15.09
C SER A 92 1.44 -4.41 -13.83
N ARG A 93 1.63 -5.71 -14.05
CA ARG A 93 1.83 -6.69 -12.97
C ARG A 93 3.01 -6.33 -12.08
N ILE A 94 4.06 -5.72 -12.62
CA ILE A 94 5.26 -5.35 -11.87
C ILE A 94 4.96 -4.23 -10.87
N LEU A 95 4.17 -3.22 -11.26
CA LEU A 95 3.82 -2.12 -10.37
C LEU A 95 2.95 -2.61 -9.20
N VAL A 96 1.97 -3.47 -9.51
CA VAL A 96 1.09 -4.04 -8.51
C VAL A 96 1.84 -4.96 -7.55
N THR A 97 2.70 -5.85 -8.06
CA THR A 97 3.49 -6.73 -7.18
C THR A 97 4.49 -5.95 -6.34
N SER A 98 5.09 -4.89 -6.88
CA SER A 98 5.96 -3.99 -6.12
C SER A 98 5.21 -3.35 -4.95
N LEU A 99 3.98 -2.86 -5.18
CA LEU A 99 3.15 -2.27 -4.14
C LEU A 99 2.77 -3.30 -3.07
N ILE A 100 2.42 -4.54 -3.47
CA ILE A 100 2.14 -5.64 -2.54
C ILE A 100 3.36 -5.90 -1.63
N VAL A 101 4.55 -6.05 -2.23
CA VAL A 101 5.78 -6.35 -1.49
C VAL A 101 6.11 -5.23 -0.49
N MET A 102 5.98 -3.97 -0.89
CA MET A 102 6.20 -2.83 0.00
C MET A 102 5.23 -2.81 1.19
N VAL A 103 3.94 -3.05 0.94
CA VAL A 103 2.92 -3.09 1.99
C VAL A 103 3.17 -4.23 2.98
N ILE A 104 3.51 -5.44 2.48
CA ILE A 104 3.85 -6.59 3.32
C ILE A 104 5.11 -6.29 4.15
N ALA A 105 6.16 -5.76 3.54
CA ALA A 105 7.40 -5.42 4.24
C ALA A 105 7.15 -4.43 5.39
N LYS A 106 6.34 -3.38 5.14
CA LYS A 106 5.97 -2.41 6.19
C LYS A 106 5.13 -3.05 7.28
N ALA A 107 4.17 -3.90 6.94
CA ALA A 107 3.32 -4.59 7.91
C ALA A 107 4.13 -5.54 8.82
N ILE A 108 5.12 -6.24 8.28
CA ILE A 108 6.04 -7.09 9.04
C ILE A 108 6.92 -6.25 9.96
N ALA A 109 7.56 -5.20 9.42
CA ALA A 109 8.40 -4.29 10.21
C ALA A 109 7.64 -3.67 11.39
N LEU A 110 6.39 -3.25 11.13
CA LEU A 110 5.51 -2.71 12.16
C LEU A 110 5.15 -3.74 13.23
N SER A 111 4.84 -4.97 12.82
CA SER A 111 4.50 -6.05 13.74
C SER A 111 5.69 -6.45 14.62
N TYR A 112 6.90 -6.43 14.05
CA TYR A 112 8.14 -6.70 14.77
C TYR A 112 8.45 -5.62 15.81
N SER A 113 8.42 -4.35 15.41
CA SER A 113 8.67 -3.21 16.31
C SER A 113 7.74 -3.22 17.53
N ARG A 114 6.46 -3.54 17.34
CA ARG A 114 5.46 -3.64 18.41
C ARG A 114 5.61 -4.84 19.34
N ARG A 115 6.39 -5.85 18.96
CA ARG A 115 6.64 -7.05 19.78
C ARG A 115 7.91 -6.91 20.61
N HIS A 116 8.83 -6.06 20.18
CA HIS A 116 10.10 -5.77 20.87
C HIS A 116 10.05 -4.49 21.73
N ASN A 117 8.94 -3.75 21.70
CA ASN A 117 8.55 -2.70 22.66
C ASN A 117 7.40 -3.21 23.54
#